data_AF-A0A1Y0EY11-F1
#
_entry.id   AF-A0A1Y0EY11-F1
#
_cell.length_a   1.000
_cell.length_b   1.000
_cell.length_c   1.000
_cell.angle_alpha   90.00
_cell.angle_beta   90.00
_cell.angle_gamma   90.00
#
_symmetry.space_group_name_H-M   'P 1'
#
loop_
_entity.id
_entity.type
_entity.pdbx_description
1 polymer ?
#
loop_
_entity_poly.entity_id
_entity_poly.type
_entity_poly.pdbx_seq_one_letter_code
_entity_poly.pdbx_strand_id
1 'polypeptide(L)'
;DNIIYARAYTYEHQYNLLLGLAAKMAEEPFRLQIVDSVIALFRVDFSGRGELAERQQKLAQMLSRLTKIAEEFNVAVYITNQVIADPGGGMFITDPKKPAGGHVLAHAATIRLMLRKGKGEQRVCKIFDAPNLPEGEAISF
;
A
#
# COMPACT_ATOMS: atom_id res chain seq x y z
N ASP A 1 23.62 -1.89 -8.43
CA ASP A 1 24.16 -2.17 -7.09
C ASP A 1 23.62 -1.27 -5.97
N ASN A 2 22.85 -0.21 -6.23
CA ASN A 2 22.26 0.68 -5.20
C ASN A 2 20.82 0.32 -4.79
N ILE A 3 20.42 -0.94 -5.00
CA ILE A 3 19.07 -1.43 -4.68
C ILE A 3 19.23 -2.65 -3.80
N ILE A 4 18.69 -2.56 -2.59
CA ILE A 4 18.57 -3.71 -1.70
C ILE A 4 17.21 -4.36 -1.95
N TYR A 5 17.22 -5.67 -2.08
CA TYR A 5 16.02 -6.48 -2.28
C TYR A 5 15.85 -7.47 -1.13
N ALA A 6 14.63 -7.56 -0.62
CA ALA A 6 14.23 -8.58 0.33
C ALA A 6 12.82 -9.06 0.00
N ARG A 7 12.59 -10.38 0.15
CA ARG A 7 11.28 -11.00 -0.08
C ARG A 7 10.69 -11.45 1.26
N ALA A 8 9.54 -10.88 1.61
CA ALA A 8 8.73 -11.38 2.71
C ALA A 8 7.88 -12.59 2.25
N TYR A 9 7.69 -13.55 3.16
CA TYR A 9 6.89 -14.75 2.93
C TYR A 9 5.63 -14.83 3.80
N THR A 10 5.58 -14.05 4.88
CA THR A 10 4.45 -13.90 5.82
C THR A 10 4.35 -12.44 6.28
N TYR A 11 3.20 -12.03 6.83
CA TYR A 11 3.02 -10.68 7.34
C TYR A 11 4.01 -10.35 8.48
N GLU A 12 4.34 -11.33 9.33
CA GLU A 12 5.31 -11.19 10.42
C GLU A 12 6.73 -11.01 9.87
N HIS A 13 7.10 -11.80 8.86
CA HIS A 13 8.40 -11.64 8.21
C HIS A 13 8.51 -10.26 7.57
N GLN A 14 7.45 -9.77 6.90
CA GLN A 14 7.42 -8.42 6.35
C GLN A 14 7.64 -7.36 7.43
N TYR A 15 7.05 -7.55 8.62
CA TYR A 15 7.19 -6.61 9.73
C TYR A 15 8.61 -6.63 10.30
N ASN A 16 9.19 -7.81 10.48
CA ASN A 16 10.54 -7.97 11.00
C ASN A 16 11.61 -7.43 10.04
N LEU A 17 11.39 -7.50 8.72
CA LEU A 17 12.29 -6.89 7.73
C LEU A 17 12.40 -5.37 7.90
N LEU A 18 11.38 -4.69 8.43
CA LEU A 18 11.45 -3.25 8.72
C LEU A 18 12.47 -2.91 9.82
N LEU A 19 12.73 -3.83 10.75
CA LEU A 19 13.75 -3.65 11.77
C LEU A 19 15.15 -3.69 11.15
N GLY A 20 15.41 -4.70 10.31
CA GLY A 20 16.67 -4.82 9.58
C GLY A 20 16.90 -3.66 8.62
N LEU A 21 15.84 -3.18 7.96
CA LEU A 21 15.89 -2.02 7.09
C LEU A 21 16.26 -0.75 7.87
N ALA A 22 15.67 -0.51 9.03
CA ALA A 22 16.00 0.65 9.87
C ALA A 22 17.47 0.63 10.31
N ALA A 23 18.01 -0.55 10.67
CA ALA A 23 19.44 -0.68 10.99
C ALA A 23 20.31 -0.32 9.77
N LYS A 24 19.92 -0.72 8.56
CA LYS A 24 20.63 -0.36 7.34
C LYS A 24 20.53 1.12 6.99
N MET A 25 19.37 1.73 7.19
CA MET A 25 19.17 3.17 6.98
C MET A 25 19.94 4.04 7.98
N ALA A 26 20.36 3.48 9.12
CA ALA A 26 21.25 4.15 10.07
C ALA A 26 22.73 4.13 9.63
N GLU A 27 23.13 3.14 8.83
CA GLU A 27 24.50 3.01 8.31
C GLU A 27 24.69 3.80 7.00
N GLU A 28 23.69 3.79 6.12
CA GLU A 28 23.79 4.30 4.76
C GLU A 28 22.56 5.14 4.37
N PRO A 29 22.72 6.16 3.50
CA PRO A 29 21.61 7.02 3.10
C PRO A 29 20.69 6.33 2.08
N PHE A 30 19.39 6.31 2.36
CA PHE A 30 18.34 5.89 1.43
C PHE A 30 17.43 7.07 1.07
N ARG A 31 16.68 6.95 -0.02
CA ARG A 31 15.71 7.96 -0.47
C ARG A 31 14.30 7.43 -0.72
N LEU A 32 14.18 6.13 -0.98
CA LEU A 32 12.92 5.48 -1.34
C LEU A 32 12.87 4.08 -0.76
N GLN A 33 11.74 3.76 -0.11
CA GLN A 33 11.36 2.42 0.30
C GLN A 33 10.11 2.01 -0.49
N ILE A 34 10.13 0.81 -1.07
CA ILE A 34 9.00 0.24 -1.82
C ILE A 34 8.49 -1.00 -1.09
N VAL A 35 7.18 -1.09 -0.87
CA VAL A 35 6.51 -2.30 -0.37
C VAL A 35 5.51 -2.80 -1.41
N ASP A 36 5.84 -3.90 -2.07
CA ASP A 36 4.97 -4.57 -3.05
C ASP A 36 4.56 -5.97 -2.57
N SER A 37 3.33 -6.21 -2.09
CA SER A 37 2.31 -5.23 -1.73
C SER A 37 2.04 -5.26 -0.23
N VAL A 38 1.49 -4.17 0.31
CA VAL A 38 1.22 -4.07 1.75
C VAL A 38 0.13 -5.04 2.23
N ILE A 39 -0.75 -5.50 1.33
CA ILE A 39 -1.94 -6.27 1.69
C ILE A 39 -1.87 -7.76 1.33
N ALA A 40 -0.96 -8.16 0.42
CA ALA A 40 -0.93 -9.52 -0.13
C ALA A 40 -0.86 -10.59 0.97
N LEU A 41 0.12 -10.46 1.87
CA LEU A 41 0.37 -11.45 2.91
C LEU A 41 -0.73 -11.43 3.98
N PHE A 42 -1.25 -10.24 4.33
CA PHE A 42 -2.38 -10.10 5.25
C PHE A 42 -3.68 -10.77 4.76
N ARG A 43 -3.85 -10.96 3.46
CA ARG A 43 -5.02 -11.65 2.90
C ARG A 43 -4.89 -13.17 2.90
N VAL A 44 -3.65 -13.68 2.94
CA VAL A 44 -3.35 -15.11 3.00
C VAL A 44 -3.36 -15.55 4.46
N ASP A 45 -2.66 -14.81 5.31
CA ASP A 45 -2.41 -15.20 6.70
C ASP A 45 -3.64 -15.01 7.60
N PHE A 46 -4.60 -14.17 7.19
CA PHE A 46 -5.86 -13.94 7.91
C PHE A 46 -7.07 -14.18 7.00
N SER A 47 -7.87 -15.18 7.35
CA SER A 47 -8.98 -15.71 6.57
C SER A 47 -10.34 -15.52 7.24
N GLY A 48 -11.32 -15.11 6.43
CA GLY A 48 -12.70 -14.97 6.89
C GLY A 48 -12.95 -13.74 7.77
N ARG A 49 -14.16 -13.67 8.35
CA ARG A 49 -14.61 -12.52 9.15
C ARG A 49 -14.12 -12.55 10.59
N GLY A 50 -13.86 -13.74 11.15
CA GLY A 50 -13.44 -13.90 12.55
C GLY A 50 -12.10 -13.24 12.84
N GLU A 51 -11.19 -13.25 11.87
CA GLU A 51 -9.83 -12.71 11.99
C GLU A 51 -9.71 -11.26 11.48
N LEU A 52 -10.83 -10.64 11.08
CA LEU A 52 -10.84 -9.30 10.50
C LEU A 52 -10.28 -8.26 11.47
N ALA A 53 -10.70 -8.31 12.74
CA ALA A 53 -10.26 -7.34 13.75
C ALA A 53 -8.74 -7.43 13.98
N GLU A 54 -8.22 -8.64 14.16
CA GLU A 54 -6.80 -8.89 14.35
C GLU A 54 -5.99 -8.44 13.13
N ARG A 55 -6.43 -8.80 11.92
CA ARG A 55 -5.81 -8.35 10.68
C ARG A 55 -5.70 -6.82 10.61
N GLN A 56 -6.78 -6.10 10.95
CA GLN A 56 -6.78 -4.64 10.91
C GLN A 56 -5.83 -4.03 11.96
N GLN A 57 -5.72 -4.63 13.15
CA GLN A 57 -4.77 -4.18 14.18
C GLN A 57 -3.32 -4.38 13.75
N LYS A 58 -2.98 -5.57 13.22
CA LYS A 58 -1.64 -5.88 12.72
C LYS A 58 -1.26 -5.01 11.51
N LEU A 59 -2.22 -4.75 10.61
CA LEU A 59 -2.03 -3.84 9.48
C LEU A 59 -1.76 -2.41 9.97
N ALA A 60 -2.48 -1.93 10.98
CA ALA A 60 -2.25 -0.61 11.56
C ALA A 60 -0.84 -0.48 12.17
N GLN A 61 -0.34 -1.53 12.84
CA GLN A 61 1.02 -1.57 13.37
C GLN A 61 2.08 -1.48 12.25
N MET A 62 1.89 -2.24 11.16
CA MET A 62 2.75 -2.18 9.97
C MET A 62 2.79 -0.76 9.39
N LEU A 63 1.62 -0.16 9.15
CA LEU A 63 1.51 1.17 8.55
C LEU A 63 2.12 2.26 9.44
N SER A 64 1.87 2.19 10.76
CA SER A 64 2.50 3.11 11.72
C SER A 64 4.02 3.00 11.71
N ARG A 65 4.57 1.79 11.59
CA ARG A 65 6.02 1.59 11.49
C ARG A 65 6.61 2.18 10.20
N LEU A 66 5.91 2.03 9.07
CA LEU A 66 6.31 2.62 7.80
C LEU A 66 6.34 4.15 7.87
N THR A 67 5.32 4.78 8.47
CA THR A 67 5.30 6.24 8.68
C THR A 67 6.47 6.70 9.54
N LYS A 68 6.76 5.99 10.65
CA LYS A 68 7.89 6.32 11.52
C LYS A 68 9.23 6.24 10.79
N ILE A 69 9.43 5.21 9.97
CA ILE A 69 10.65 5.09 9.15
C ILE A 69 10.76 6.25 8.15
N ALA A 70 9.65 6.62 7.51
CA ALA A 70 9.63 7.74 6.57
C ALA A 70 10.06 9.07 7.25
N GLU A 71 9.55 9.33 8.45
CA GLU A 71 9.85 10.52 9.23
C GLU A 71 11.28 10.51 9.81
N GLU A 72 11.72 9.39 10.38
CA GLU A 72 13.01 9.24 11.05
C GLU A 72 14.18 9.35 10.07
N PHE A 73 14.07 8.71 8.90
CA PHE A 73 15.15 8.65 7.91
C PHE A 73 14.95 9.59 6.71
N ASN A 74 13.85 10.36 6.69
CA ASN A 74 13.50 11.27 5.59
C ASN A 74 13.49 10.56 4.22
N VAL A 75 12.78 9.43 4.15
CA VAL A 75 12.64 8.60 2.95
C VAL A 75 11.19 8.60 2.45
N ALA A 76 11.00 8.57 1.13
CA ALA A 76 9.69 8.33 0.56
C ALA A 76 9.30 6.86 0.75
N VAL A 77 8.08 6.59 1.22
CA VAL A 77 7.52 5.23 1.28
C VAL A 77 6.45 5.08 0.22
N TYR A 78 6.66 4.16 -0.73
CA TYR A 78 5.72 3.82 -1.78
C TYR A 78 5.18 2.41 -1.56
N ILE A 79 3.86 2.29 -1.47
CA ILE A 79 3.20 0.99 -1.27
C ILE A 79 2.26 0.69 -2.44
N THR A 80 2.27 -0.56 -2.89
CA THR A 80 1.22 -1.06 -3.80
C THR A 80 0.11 -1.70 -2.98
N ASN A 81 -1.10 -1.66 -3.53
CA ASN A 81 -2.27 -2.29 -2.93
C ASN A 81 -3.12 -2.97 -4.01
N GLN A 82 -3.82 -4.02 -3.60
CA GLN A 82 -4.73 -4.78 -4.46
C GLN A 82 -6.16 -4.26 -4.30
N VAL A 83 -6.99 -4.53 -5.30
CA VAL A 83 -8.43 -4.21 -5.28
C VAL A 83 -9.25 -5.48 -5.08
N ILE A 84 -10.43 -5.32 -4.49
CA ILE A 84 -11.44 -6.37 -4.34
C ILE A 84 -12.75 -5.93 -5.01
N ALA A 85 -13.54 -6.89 -5.46
CA ALA A 85 -14.89 -6.63 -5.94
C ALA A 85 -15.79 -6.15 -4.79
N ASP A 86 -16.68 -5.21 -5.07
CA ASP A 86 -17.71 -4.75 -4.14
C ASP A 86 -19.09 -5.25 -4.57
N PRO A 87 -19.56 -6.40 -4.05
CA PRO A 87 -20.84 -7.00 -4.47
C PRO A 87 -22.07 -6.20 -4.03
N GLY A 88 -21.89 -5.21 -3.13
CA GLY A 88 -22.95 -4.29 -2.72
C GLY A 88 -23.06 -3.02 -3.57
N GLY A 89 -22.14 -2.81 -4.51
CA GLY A 89 -22.22 -1.69 -5.45
C GLY A 89 -23.46 -1.85 -6.33
N GLY A 90 -24.34 -0.84 -6.36
CA GLY A 90 -25.58 -0.89 -7.13
C GLY A 90 -25.35 -1.29 -8.59
N MET A 91 -26.35 -1.93 -9.22
CA MET A 91 -26.29 -2.56 -10.55
C MET A 91 -25.86 -1.65 -11.72
N PHE A 92 -25.62 -0.37 -11.47
CA PHE A 92 -25.23 0.65 -12.46
C PHE A 92 -23.75 1.04 -12.40
N ILE A 93 -22.97 0.53 -11.44
CA ILE A 93 -21.53 0.77 -11.40
C ILE A 93 -20.83 -0.25 -12.29
N THR A 94 -20.26 0.23 -13.40
CA THR A 94 -19.39 -0.58 -14.24
C THR A 94 -18.07 -0.83 -13.50
N ASP A 95 -17.82 -2.09 -13.13
CA ASP A 95 -16.62 -2.56 -12.40
C ASP A 95 -16.46 -1.98 -10.98
N PRO A 96 -17.35 -2.34 -10.03
CA PRO A 96 -17.31 -1.85 -8.66
C PRO A 96 -16.12 -2.46 -7.91
N LYS A 97 -14.94 -1.84 -8.06
CA LYS A 97 -13.71 -2.20 -7.36
C LYS A 97 -13.45 -1.22 -6.24
N LYS A 98 -13.06 -1.76 -5.08
CA LYS A 98 -12.58 -0.97 -3.94
C LYS A 98 -11.19 -1.45 -3.51
N PRO A 99 -10.32 -0.56 -3.01
CA PRO A 99 -9.03 -0.97 -2.47
C PRO A 99 -9.21 -1.87 -1.24
N ALA A 100 -8.36 -2.90 -1.12
CA ALA A 100 -8.30 -3.73 0.08
C ALA A 100 -7.68 -2.98 1.26
N GLY A 101 -7.91 -3.44 2.50
CA GLY A 101 -7.36 -2.83 3.73
C GLY A 101 -8.30 -1.89 4.50
N GLY A 102 -9.43 -1.51 3.89
CA GLY A 102 -10.47 -0.72 4.54
C GLY A 102 -9.99 0.65 5.04
N HIS A 103 -10.67 1.20 6.05
CA HIS A 103 -10.40 2.54 6.57
C HIS A 103 -9.01 2.69 7.19
N VAL A 104 -8.46 1.61 7.79
CA VAL A 104 -7.11 1.63 8.39
C VAL A 104 -6.06 2.05 7.36
N LEU A 105 -6.08 1.42 6.17
CA LEU A 105 -5.16 1.78 5.10
C LEU A 105 -5.49 3.15 4.49
N ALA A 106 -6.79 3.45 4.34
CA ALA A 106 -7.23 4.72 3.75
C ALA A 106 -6.79 5.95 4.57
N HIS A 107 -6.80 5.87 5.90
CA HIS A 107 -6.37 6.97 6.77
C HIS A 107 -4.86 7.06 6.95
N ALA A 108 -4.14 5.94 6.86
CA ALA A 108 -2.69 5.94 6.99
C ALA A 108 -1.97 6.48 5.73
N ALA A 109 -2.56 6.29 4.54
CA ALA A 109 -1.97 6.71 3.29
C ALA A 109 -2.25 8.20 3.01
N THR A 110 -1.18 9.00 2.90
CA THR A 110 -1.29 10.45 2.61
C THR A 110 -1.70 10.74 1.17
N ILE A 111 -1.19 9.99 0.20
CA ILE A 111 -1.49 10.15 -1.22
C ILE A 111 -1.92 8.80 -1.78
N ARG A 112 -3.07 8.76 -2.43
CA ARG A 112 -3.62 7.55 -3.05
C ARG A 112 -3.80 7.76 -4.53
N LEU A 113 -3.16 6.91 -5.33
CA LEU A 113 -3.26 6.89 -6.78
C LEU A 113 -4.05 5.67 -7.23
N MET A 114 -5.04 5.89 -8.10
CA MET A 114 -5.84 4.82 -8.69
C MET A 114 -5.42 4.61 -10.14
N LEU A 115 -4.95 3.40 -10.44
CA LEU A 115 -4.55 3.00 -11.79
C LEU A 115 -5.66 2.19 -12.45
N ARG A 116 -6.02 2.54 -13.68
CA ARG A 116 -6.95 1.78 -14.52
C ARG A 116 -6.44 1.62 -15.95
N LYS A 117 -6.91 0.59 -16.64
CA LYS A 117 -6.59 0.38 -18.06
C LYS A 117 -7.36 1.41 -18.90
N GLY A 118 -6.64 2.08 -19.81
CA GLY A 118 -7.19 2.98 -20.82
C GLY A 118 -7.52 2.23 -22.12
N LYS A 119 -7.54 2.96 -23.25
CA LYS A 119 -7.69 2.36 -24.58
C LYS A 119 -6.35 1.75 -25.02
N GLY A 120 -6.39 0.55 -25.61
CA GLY A 120 -5.18 -0.13 -26.08
C GLY A 120 -4.19 -0.42 -24.94
N GLU A 121 -2.98 0.10 -25.09
CA GLU A 121 -1.88 -0.08 -24.12
C GLU A 121 -1.89 0.94 -22.99
N GLN A 122 -2.68 2.01 -23.10
CA GLN A 122 -2.68 3.13 -22.14
C GLN A 122 -3.01 2.72 -20.71
N ARG A 123 -2.42 3.43 -19.75
CA ARG A 123 -2.76 3.40 -18.32
C ARG A 123 -3.15 4.79 -17.87
N VAL A 124 -4.27 4.87 -17.16
CA VAL A 124 -4.76 6.12 -16.58
C VAL A 124 -4.49 6.08 -15.08
N CYS A 125 -3.85 7.12 -14.57
CA CYS A 125 -3.61 7.34 -13.15
C CYS A 125 -4.47 8.50 -12.68
N LYS A 126 -5.37 8.24 -11.73
CA LYS A 126 -6.19 9.26 -11.07
C LYS A 126 -5.66 9.50 -9.65
N ILE A 127 -5.57 10.77 -9.25
CA ILE A 127 -5.41 11.14 -7.83
C ILE A 127 -6.74 10.81 -7.13
N PHE A 128 -6.72 9.77 -6.31
CA PHE A 128 -7.88 9.33 -5.53
C PHE A 128 -8.03 10.15 -4.25
N ASP A 129 -6.91 10.50 -3.62
CA ASP A 129 -6.86 11.33 -2.43
C ASP A 129 -5.45 11.91 -2.26
N ALA A 130 -5.36 13.18 -1.92
CA ALA A 130 -4.11 13.87 -1.62
C ALA A 130 -4.42 15.20 -0.89
N PRO A 131 -3.67 15.57 0.16
CA PRO A 131 -3.94 16.78 0.92
C PRO A 131 -3.61 18.07 0.16
N ASN A 132 -2.69 18.01 -0.81
CA ASN A 132 -2.09 19.17 -1.46
C ASN A 132 -2.28 19.19 -2.99
N LEU A 133 -3.00 18.22 -3.55
CA LEU A 133 -3.22 18.12 -4.99
C LEU A 133 -4.72 18.08 -5.29
N PRO A 134 -5.19 18.82 -6.31
CA PRO A 134 -6.57 18.67 -6.77
C PRO A 134 -6.78 17.28 -7.40
N GLU A 135 -8.04 16.85 -7.48
CA GLU A 135 -8.37 15.70 -8.32
C GLU A 135 -7.88 15.94 -9.75
N GLY A 136 -7.17 14.97 -10.31
CA GLY A 136 -6.61 15.03 -11.64
C GLY A 136 -6.32 13.64 -12.18
N GLU A 137 -6.23 13.52 -13.50
CA GLU A 137 -5.87 12.29 -14.20
C GLU A 137 -4.66 12.53 -15.12
N ALA A 138 -3.75 11.58 -15.15
CA ALA A 138 -2.65 11.51 -16.09
C ALA A 138 -2.76 10.22 -16.91
N ILE A 139 -2.39 10.29 -18.19
CA ILE A 139 -2.41 9.14 -19.09
C ILE A 139 -0.95 8.82 -19.47
N SER A 140 -0.54 7.59 -19.20
CA SER A 140 0.71 7.03 -19.69
C SER A 140 0.42 6.03 -20.81
N PHE A 141 1.39 5.88 -21.71
CA PHE A 141 1.49 4.75 -22.62
C PHE A 141 1.60 3.43 -21.86
#